data_AF-A0A2A5GM04-F1
#
_entry.id   AF-A0A2A5GM04-F1
#
_cell.length_a   1.000
_cell.length_b   1.000
_cell.length_c   1.000
_cell.angle_alpha   90.00
_cell.angle_beta   90.00
_cell.angle_gamma   90.00
#
_symmetry.space_group_name_H-M   'P 1'
#
loop_
_entity.id
_entity.type
_entity.pdbx_description
1 polymer ?
#
loop_
_entity_poly.entity_id
_entity_poly.type
_entity_poly.pdbx_seq_one_letter_code
_entity_poly.pdbx_strand_id
1 'polypeptide(L)'
;MIKVYGLLCGALLLTFAGAAIAQDLRIGDADFDGRTFLLDEPLEGVYSNYWSGMRVSGDGSDQTDVHIRSDGKLPFDGILSLNCSAPDGHFWLLGEEQAMGLVPRQAIANAREFFCG
;
A
#
# COMPACT_ATOMS: atom_id res chain seq x y z
N MET A 1 55.39 -41.75 13.42
CA MET A 1 54.85 -40.64 12.62
C MET A 1 54.12 -41.22 11.42
N ILE A 2 52.79 -41.30 11.45
CA ILE A 2 51.92 -41.44 10.27
C ILE A 2 50.67 -40.60 10.57
N LYS A 3 50.47 -39.53 9.80
CA LYS A 3 49.30 -38.64 9.87
C LYS A 3 48.22 -39.22 8.97
N VAL A 4 47.04 -39.52 9.52
CA VAL A 4 45.86 -39.92 8.75
C VAL A 4 45.00 -38.68 8.52
N TYR A 5 44.76 -38.39 7.25
CA TYR A 5 43.88 -37.34 6.76
C TYR A 5 42.43 -37.83 6.80
N GLY A 6 41.54 -37.07 7.42
CA GLY A 6 40.10 -37.32 7.43
C GLY A 6 39.35 -36.02 7.16
N LEU A 7 39.21 -35.68 5.88
CA LEU A 7 38.44 -34.56 5.36
C LEU A 7 36.94 -34.89 5.50
N LEU A 8 36.30 -34.44 6.58
CA LEU A 8 34.85 -34.43 6.69
C LEU A 8 34.34 -33.14 6.02
N CYS A 9 34.07 -33.27 4.72
CA CYS A 9 33.31 -32.31 3.93
C CYS A 9 31.82 -32.52 4.28
N GLY A 10 31.33 -31.77 5.27
CA GLY A 10 29.98 -31.92 5.81
C GLY A 10 29.11 -30.70 5.54
N ALA A 11 28.23 -30.83 4.53
CA ALA A 11 26.97 -30.12 4.34
C ALA A 11 26.97 -28.58 4.48
N LEU A 12 27.26 -27.90 3.36
CA LEU A 12 26.82 -26.53 3.13
C LEU A 12 25.31 -26.54 2.86
N LEU A 13 24.48 -26.45 3.91
CA LEU A 13 23.06 -26.14 3.78
C LEU A 13 22.93 -24.68 3.34
N LEU A 14 22.92 -24.46 2.03
CA LEU A 14 22.41 -23.23 1.44
C LEU A 14 20.90 -23.21 1.69
N THR A 15 20.48 -22.71 2.84
CA THR A 15 19.12 -22.22 3.00
C THR A 15 19.00 -21.02 2.07
N PHE A 16 18.42 -21.27 0.90
CA PHE A 16 17.78 -20.23 0.10
C PHE A 16 16.67 -19.64 0.97
N ALA A 17 17.04 -18.73 1.87
CA ALA A 17 16.11 -17.73 2.37
C ALA A 17 15.66 -17.01 1.11
N GLY A 18 14.46 -17.34 0.63
CA GLY A 18 13.84 -16.64 -0.45
C GLY A 18 13.92 -15.17 -0.10
N ALA A 19 14.63 -14.40 -0.92
CA ALA A 19 14.53 -12.96 -0.87
C ALA A 19 13.03 -12.70 -1.05
N ALA A 20 12.35 -12.32 0.03
CA ALA A 20 11.12 -11.57 -0.12
C ALA A 20 11.56 -10.36 -0.95
N ILE A 21 11.24 -10.41 -2.25
CA ILE A 21 11.54 -9.31 -3.14
C ILE A 21 10.60 -8.22 -2.61
N ALA A 22 11.14 -7.35 -1.75
CA ALA A 22 10.51 -6.09 -1.41
C ALA A 22 10.43 -5.35 -2.74
N GLN A 23 9.30 -5.50 -3.42
CA GLN A 23 9.03 -4.74 -4.62
C GLN A 23 8.85 -3.31 -4.15
N ASP A 24 9.64 -2.40 -4.72
CA ASP A 24 9.51 -0.97 -4.51
C ASP A 24 8.19 -0.53 -5.14
N LEU A 25 7.10 -0.59 -4.37
CA LEU A 25 5.76 -0.23 -4.84
C LEU A 25 5.69 1.28 -5.00
N ARG A 26 5.42 1.75 -6.22
CA ARG A 26 5.28 3.17 -6.50
C ARG A 26 3.80 3.56 -6.51
N ILE A 27 3.51 4.78 -6.07
CA ILE A 27 2.18 5.37 -6.25
C ILE A 27 1.80 5.26 -7.72
N GLY A 28 0.60 4.75 -7.99
CA GLY A 28 0.12 4.58 -9.37
C GLY A 28 0.22 3.16 -9.92
N ASP A 29 1.08 2.32 -9.33
CA ASP A 29 1.19 0.92 -9.73
C ASP A 29 -0.12 0.18 -9.42
N ALA A 30 -0.40 -0.87 -10.19
CA ALA A 30 -1.53 -1.75 -9.89
C ALA A 30 -1.24 -2.55 -8.61
N ASP A 31 -2.19 -2.54 -7.66
CA ASP A 31 -2.18 -3.41 -6.50
C ASP A 31 -2.64 -4.84 -6.86
N PHE A 32 -2.77 -5.70 -5.84
CA PHE A 32 -3.14 -7.10 -6.02
C PHE A 32 -4.54 -7.32 -6.63
N ASP A 33 -5.45 -6.35 -6.46
CA ASP A 33 -6.82 -6.37 -6.98
C ASP A 33 -6.96 -5.52 -8.27
N GLY A 34 -5.85 -5.01 -8.81
CA GLY A 34 -5.83 -4.16 -10.01
C GLY A 34 -6.25 -2.70 -9.75
N ARG A 35 -6.33 -2.29 -8.49
CA ARG A 35 -6.56 -0.89 -8.08
C ARG A 35 -5.24 -0.12 -8.09
N THR A 36 -5.32 1.19 -7.96
CA THR A 36 -4.13 2.02 -7.85
C THR A 36 -3.55 1.94 -6.44
N PHE A 37 -2.29 1.54 -6.32
CA PHE A 37 -1.54 1.61 -5.07
C PHE A 37 -1.33 3.06 -4.64
N LEU A 38 -1.63 3.35 -3.38
CA LEU A 38 -1.48 4.68 -2.79
C LEU A 38 -0.41 4.69 -1.70
N LEU A 39 -0.41 3.73 -0.78
CA LEU A 39 0.50 3.74 0.37
C LEU A 39 0.63 2.35 1.00
N ASP A 40 1.86 1.98 1.36
CA ASP A 40 2.14 0.92 2.34
C ASP A 40 2.44 1.61 3.67
N GLU A 41 1.55 1.43 4.63
CA GLU A 41 1.68 1.96 5.98
C GLU A 41 2.21 0.87 6.91
N PRO A 42 3.49 0.92 7.31
CA PRO A 42 4.02 0.00 8.29
C PRO A 42 3.37 0.26 9.66
N LEU A 43 2.84 -0.79 10.26
CA LEU A 43 2.28 -0.80 11.60
C LEU A 43 3.23 -1.54 12.57
N GLU A 44 2.79 -1.76 13.81
CA GLU A 44 3.62 -2.41 14.83
C GLU A 44 4.09 -3.82 14.39
N GLY A 45 5.39 -4.06 14.47
CA GLY A 45 5.99 -5.38 14.21
C GLY A 45 6.08 -5.70 12.73
N VAL A 46 5.46 -6.80 12.31
CA VAL A 46 5.43 -7.29 10.91
C VAL A 46 4.13 -6.96 10.19
N TYR A 47 3.25 -6.18 10.83
CA TYR A 47 1.97 -5.81 10.27
C TYR A 47 2.12 -4.54 9.44
N SER A 48 1.45 -4.50 8.30
CA SER A 48 1.29 -3.31 7.46
C SER A 48 -0.19 -3.15 7.10
N ASN A 49 -0.54 -1.95 6.64
CA ASN A 49 -1.79 -1.68 5.97
C ASN A 49 -1.51 -1.17 4.56
N TYR A 50 -2.14 -1.78 3.57
CA TYR A 50 -1.98 -1.41 2.17
C TYR A 50 -3.18 -0.59 1.74
N TRP A 51 -2.96 0.66 1.37
CA TRP A 51 -4.00 1.58 0.93
C TRP A 51 -4.01 1.64 -0.59
N SER A 52 -5.20 1.47 -1.17
CA SER A 52 -5.41 1.58 -2.60
C SER A 52 -6.67 2.36 -2.95
N GLY A 53 -6.70 2.85 -4.19
CA GLY A 53 -7.75 3.71 -4.71
C GLY A 53 -8.24 3.24 -6.07
N MET A 54 -9.52 3.47 -6.35
CA MET A 54 -10.09 3.30 -7.68
C MET A 54 -11.01 4.47 -7.98
N ARG A 55 -10.80 5.14 -9.13
CA ARG A 55 -11.71 6.21 -9.57
C ARG A 55 -13.12 5.65 -9.79
N VAL A 56 -14.11 6.23 -9.12
CA VAL A 56 -15.54 5.90 -9.25
C VAL A 56 -16.23 6.87 -10.19
N SER A 57 -15.91 8.16 -10.07
CA SER A 57 -16.50 9.24 -10.86
C SER A 57 -15.51 10.39 -11.06
N GLY A 58 -15.82 11.31 -11.97
CA GLY A 58 -14.98 12.46 -12.29
C GLY A 58 -13.90 12.18 -13.32
N ASP A 59 -13.21 13.23 -13.76
CA ASP A 59 -12.18 13.18 -14.80
C ASP A 59 -10.79 13.62 -14.32
N GLY A 60 -10.69 14.07 -13.06
CA GLY A 60 -9.46 14.62 -12.48
C GLY A 60 -9.37 16.14 -12.51
N SER A 61 -10.28 16.87 -13.16
CA SER A 61 -10.15 18.32 -13.34
C SER A 61 -10.66 19.14 -12.14
N ASP A 62 -11.93 18.96 -11.76
CA ASP A 62 -12.60 19.75 -10.74
C ASP A 62 -12.94 18.90 -9.50
N GLN A 63 -13.67 17.80 -9.72
CA GLN A 63 -14.08 16.87 -8.67
C GLN A 63 -13.87 15.44 -9.13
N THR A 64 -13.31 14.61 -8.26
CA THR A 64 -13.08 13.19 -8.52
C THR A 64 -13.44 12.36 -7.29
N ASP A 65 -14.29 11.36 -7.48
CA ASP A 65 -14.63 10.41 -6.43
C ASP A 65 -13.74 9.18 -6.55
N VAL A 66 -13.11 8.80 -5.45
CA VAL A 66 -12.19 7.67 -5.37
C VAL A 66 -12.69 6.70 -4.31
N HIS A 67 -12.88 5.45 -4.69
CA HIS A 67 -13.10 4.36 -3.75
C HIS A 67 -11.76 4.00 -3.11
N ILE A 68 -11.60 4.37 -1.84
CA ILE A 68 -10.43 4.06 -1.02
C ILE A 68 -10.70 2.77 -0.25
N ARG A 69 -9.73 1.86 -0.29
CA ARG A 69 -9.73 0.63 0.47
C ARG A 69 -8.40 0.47 1.18
N SER A 70 -8.42 -0.17 2.34
CA SER A 70 -7.22 -0.75 2.93
C SER A 70 -7.37 -2.25 3.16
N ASP A 71 -6.27 -2.95 2.91
CA ASP A 71 -6.12 -4.36 3.21
C ASP A 71 -4.98 -4.55 4.19
N GLY A 72 -5.20 -5.34 5.24
CA GLY A 72 -4.23 -5.56 6.31
C GLY A 72 -4.86 -5.55 7.69
N LYS A 73 -4.13 -4.98 8.66
CA LYS A 73 -4.54 -5.01 10.07
C LYS A 73 -5.73 -4.09 10.36
N LEU A 74 -5.90 -3.02 9.60
CA LEU A 74 -6.97 -2.03 9.77
C LEU A 74 -7.77 -1.94 8.46
N PRO A 75 -8.74 -2.84 8.23
CA PRO A 75 -9.54 -2.82 7.01
C PRO A 75 -10.43 -1.59 6.97
N PHE A 76 -10.52 -0.97 5.80
CA PHE A 76 -11.32 0.21 5.54
C PHE A 76 -11.88 0.13 4.12
N ASP A 77 -13.10 0.62 3.95
CA ASP A 77 -13.77 0.76 2.66
C ASP A 77 -14.62 2.04 2.68
N GLY A 78 -14.35 2.96 1.75
CA GLY A 78 -15.03 4.25 1.72
C GLY A 78 -14.85 5.01 0.40
N ILE A 79 -15.72 5.97 0.13
CA ILE A 79 -15.63 6.83 -1.05
C ILE A 79 -15.19 8.22 -0.61
N LEU A 80 -14.02 8.63 -1.08
CA LEU A 80 -13.42 9.94 -0.88
C LEU A 80 -13.74 10.82 -2.09
N SER A 81 -14.43 11.94 -1.87
CA SER A 81 -14.60 12.98 -2.87
C SER A 81 -13.47 13.99 -2.74
N LEU A 82 -12.69 14.15 -3.82
CA LEU A 82 -11.59 15.09 -3.93
C LEU A 82 -12.05 16.31 -4.74
N ASN A 83 -11.89 17.50 -4.18
CA ASN A 83 -11.94 18.76 -4.94
C ASN A 83 -10.52 19.03 -5.48
N CYS A 84 -10.31 18.76 -6.76
CA CYS A 84 -9.03 18.86 -7.43
C CYS A 84 -8.58 20.33 -7.61
N SER A 85 -9.52 21.28 -7.63
CA SER A 85 -9.23 22.72 -7.73
C SER A 85 -8.77 23.36 -6.43
N ALA A 86 -8.99 22.72 -5.27
CA ALA A 86 -8.62 23.23 -3.95
C ALA A 86 -7.64 22.27 -3.24
N PRO A 87 -6.46 22.73 -2.78
CA PRO A 87 -5.36 21.87 -2.34
C PRO A 87 -5.71 20.89 -1.20
N ASP A 88 -6.58 21.29 -0.27
CA ASP A 88 -6.99 20.45 0.86
C ASP A 88 -8.47 20.02 0.79
N GLY A 89 -9.18 20.38 -0.28
CA GLY A 89 -10.62 20.16 -0.40
C GLY A 89 -10.95 18.68 -0.59
N HIS A 90 -11.40 18.01 0.47
CA HIS A 90 -11.89 16.65 0.39
C HIS A 90 -12.98 16.39 1.43
N PHE A 91 -13.82 15.40 1.17
CA PHE A 91 -14.80 14.91 2.13
C PHE A 91 -15.17 13.46 1.81
N TRP A 92 -15.67 12.75 2.82
CA TRP A 92 -16.11 11.36 2.65
C TRP A 92 -17.58 11.32 2.25
N LEU A 93 -17.88 10.65 1.15
CA LEU A 93 -19.24 10.34 0.69
C LEU A 93 -19.78 9.07 1.34
N LEU A 94 -18.90 8.10 1.59
CA LEU A 94 -19.20 6.82 2.21
C LEU A 94 -18.00 6.34 3.03
N GLY A 95 -18.27 5.63 4.12
CA GLY A 95 -17.30 5.03 5.01
C GLY A 95 -17.84 4.94 6.42
N GLU A 96 -17.25 4.11 7.27
CA GLU A 96 -17.56 4.10 8.69
C GLU A 96 -16.92 5.33 9.36
N GLU A 97 -17.74 6.20 9.96
CA GLU A 97 -17.30 7.50 10.51
C GLU A 97 -16.11 7.37 11.48
N GLN A 98 -16.11 6.32 12.31
CA GLN A 98 -15.05 6.02 13.27
C GLN A 98 -13.74 5.57 12.59
N ALA A 99 -13.84 5.00 11.39
CA ALA A 99 -12.70 4.48 10.64
C ALA A 99 -12.13 5.51 9.64
N MET A 100 -12.91 6.51 9.23
CA MET A 100 -12.42 7.59 8.34
C MET A 100 -11.20 8.33 8.92
N GLY A 101 -11.17 8.52 10.25
CA GLY A 101 -10.04 9.14 10.94
C GLY A 101 -8.78 8.28 11.01
N LEU A 102 -8.89 6.99 10.66
CA LEU A 102 -7.76 6.05 10.60
C LEU A 102 -7.07 6.07 9.25
N VAL A 103 -7.67 6.68 8.23
CA VAL A 103 -7.05 6.82 6.91
C VAL A 103 -5.86 7.79 7.00
N PRO A 104 -4.63 7.38 6.67
CA PRO A 104 -3.48 8.25 6.75
C PRO A 104 -3.63 9.43 5.81
N ARG A 105 -3.24 10.62 6.28
CA ARG A 105 -3.22 11.83 5.44
C ARG A 105 -2.38 11.64 4.17
N GLN A 106 -1.32 10.83 4.24
CA GLN A 106 -0.49 10.52 3.08
C GLN A 106 -1.25 9.71 2.02
N ALA A 107 -2.13 8.79 2.41
CA ALA A 107 -2.96 8.05 1.45
C ALA A 107 -3.93 8.99 0.71
N ILE A 108 -4.51 9.97 1.41
CA ILE A 108 -5.37 11.02 0.82
C ILE A 108 -4.55 11.92 -0.13
N ALA A 109 -3.34 12.32 0.28
CA ALA A 109 -2.45 13.13 -0.55
C ALA A 109 -2.04 12.39 -1.82
N ASN A 110 -1.67 11.12 -1.72
CA ASN A 110 -1.29 10.28 -2.86
C ASN A 110 -2.48 10.01 -3.78
N ALA A 111 -3.69 9.84 -3.23
CA ALA A 111 -4.91 9.73 -4.02
C ALA A 111 -5.15 11.01 -4.83
N ARG A 112 -4.97 12.19 -4.22
CA ARG A 112 -5.05 13.47 -4.93
C ARG A 112 -4.02 13.57 -6.04
N GLU A 113 -2.75 13.34 -5.73
CA GLU A 113 -1.64 13.39 -6.71
C GLU A 113 -1.92 12.48 -7.90
N PHE A 114 -2.43 11.27 -7.67
CA PHE A 114 -2.68 10.34 -8.76
C PHE A 114 -3.96 10.64 -9.54
N PHE A 115 -5.07 10.93 -8.85
CA PHE A 115 -6.39 11.00 -9.48
C PHE A 115 -6.79 12.38 -9.97
N CYS A 116 -6.17 13.46 -9.48
CA CYS A 116 -6.37 14.83 -9.98
C CYS A 116 -5.34 15.26 -11.05
N GLY A 117 -4.27 14.48 -11.26
CA GLY A 117 -3.18 14.82 -12.20
C GLY A 117 -2.22 15.87 -11.64
#